data_AF-A0A1H1PEN6-F1
#
_entry.id   AF-A0A1H1PEN6-F1
#
_cell.length_a   1.000
_cell.length_b   1.000
_cell.length_c   1.000
_cell.angle_alpha   90.00
_cell.angle_beta   90.00
_cell.angle_gamma   90.00
#
_symmetry.space_group_name_H-M   'P 1'
#
loop_
_entity.id
_entity.type
_entity.pdbx_description
1 polymer ?
#
loop_
_entity_poly.entity_id
_entity_poly.type
_entity_poly.pdbx_seq_one_letter_code
_entity_poly.pdbx_strand_id
1 'polypeptide(L)'
;MKSFRAVAALLLAATVVVGISACASTPGAGSGGSLSAVEDYSGLPEGMVGLPQNPSGEPQLYWLQDGAQIGITLWGSSTCPPIVESLTQTSSNAFTATQAELPAKPCTRDLVPHTTVFTTPSDTATSSDVTIVLDGTSLTLPGRR
;
A
#
# COMPACT_ATOMS: atom_id res chain seq x y z
N MET A 1 -40.47 -0.22 -79.68
CA MET A 1 -39.62 0.95 -79.33
C MET A 1 -38.90 0.59 -78.05
N LYS A 2 -37.56 0.57 -78.13
CA LYS A 2 -36.67 -0.16 -77.22
C LYS A 2 -35.98 0.87 -76.33
N SER A 3 -36.08 0.72 -75.01
CA SER A 3 -35.36 1.57 -74.05
C SER A 3 -34.66 0.66 -73.04
N PHE A 4 -33.40 0.35 -73.36
CA PHE A 4 -32.42 -0.21 -72.45
C PHE A 4 -32.06 0.81 -71.36
N ARG A 5 -31.94 0.36 -70.11
CA ARG A 5 -30.92 0.87 -69.18
C ARG A 5 -30.38 -0.28 -68.35
N ALA A 6 -29.18 -0.72 -68.73
CA ALA A 6 -28.29 -1.56 -67.93
C ALA A 6 -27.27 -0.63 -67.25
N VAL A 7 -27.07 -0.75 -65.94
CA VAL A 7 -25.83 -0.40 -65.22
C VAL A 7 -25.83 -1.28 -63.96
N ALA A 8 -25.23 -2.46 -64.02
CA ALA A 8 -23.86 -2.76 -63.58
C ALA A 8 -23.71 -2.73 -62.04
N ALA A 9 -23.84 -3.92 -61.45
CA ALA A 9 -23.38 -4.27 -60.11
C ALA A 9 -21.92 -4.72 -60.18
N LEU A 10 -21.08 -4.24 -59.27
CA LEU A 10 -19.70 -4.66 -58.86
C LEU A 10 -19.09 -3.41 -58.19
N LEU A 11 -18.39 -3.35 -57.05
CA LEU A 11 -17.61 -4.29 -56.25
C LEU A 11 -17.47 -3.76 -54.80
N LEU A 12 -17.11 -4.70 -53.93
CA LEU A 12 -16.63 -4.64 -52.57
C LEU A 12 -15.86 -3.37 -52.14
N ALA A 13 -16.15 -2.89 -50.93
CA ALA A 13 -15.14 -2.33 -50.03
C ALA A 13 -15.57 -2.55 -48.56
N ALA A 14 -15.16 -3.69 -48.00
CA ALA A 14 -15.13 -3.90 -46.56
C ALA A 14 -13.98 -3.09 -45.97
N THR A 15 -14.28 -2.14 -45.08
CA THR A 15 -13.27 -1.51 -44.22
C THR A 15 -13.73 -1.63 -42.78
N VAL A 16 -13.26 -2.70 -42.15
CA VAL A 16 -13.34 -2.92 -40.70
C VAL A 16 -12.29 -2.01 -40.07
N VAL A 17 -12.72 -0.96 -39.37
CA VAL A 17 -11.84 -0.15 -38.54
C VAL A 17 -11.90 -0.71 -37.12
N VAL A 18 -10.92 -1.55 -36.79
CA VAL A 18 -10.64 -1.97 -35.41
C VAL A 18 -9.80 -0.87 -34.75
N GLY A 19 -10.44 -0.03 -33.93
CA GLY A 19 -9.75 0.89 -33.04
C GLY A 19 -9.44 0.19 -31.71
N ILE A 20 -8.22 -0.36 -31.58
CA ILE A 20 -7.73 -0.92 -30.32
C ILE A 20 -7.25 0.25 -29.46
N SER A 21 -8.13 0.79 -28.62
CA SER A 21 -7.72 1.75 -27.57
C SER A 21 -7.14 0.94 -26.41
N ALA A 22 -5.84 0.73 -26.43
CA ALA A 22 -5.07 0.14 -25.32
C ALA A 22 -4.36 1.26 -24.55
N CYS A 23 -4.99 1.73 -23.47
CA CYS A 23 -4.33 2.57 -22.47
C CYS A 23 -4.59 1.98 -21.08
N ALA A 24 -3.50 1.62 -20.40
CA ALA A 24 -3.37 1.22 -19.00
C ALA A 24 -4.02 -0.12 -18.58
N SER A 25 -3.33 -1.22 -18.88
CA SER A 25 -3.33 -2.36 -17.95
C SER A 25 -2.29 -2.08 -16.88
N THR A 26 -2.73 -1.60 -15.71
CA THR A 26 -1.90 -1.62 -14.51
C THR A 26 -1.52 -3.08 -14.23
N PRO A 27 -0.22 -3.44 -14.16
CA PRO A 27 0.15 -4.80 -13.81
C PRO A 27 -0.24 -5.04 -12.35
N GLY A 28 -1.08 -6.05 -12.13
CA GLY A 28 -1.25 -6.69 -10.83
C GLY A 28 -1.90 -5.85 -9.75
N ALA A 29 -3.23 -5.77 -9.76
CA ALA A 29 -3.93 -5.99 -8.49
C ALA A 29 -3.63 -7.45 -8.09
N GLY A 30 -2.45 -7.69 -7.51
CA GLY A 30 -2.29 -8.85 -6.67
C GLY A 30 -3.42 -8.76 -5.66
N SER A 31 -4.24 -9.80 -5.57
CA SER A 31 -5.20 -9.95 -4.48
C SER A 31 -4.42 -10.24 -3.20
N GLY A 32 -3.52 -9.35 -2.82
CA GLY A 32 -2.92 -9.34 -1.51
C GLY A 32 -4.04 -9.00 -0.52
N GLY A 33 -4.14 -9.79 0.53
CA GLY A 33 -5.15 -9.57 1.55
C GLY A 33 -4.95 -8.21 2.22
N SER A 34 -6.05 -7.58 2.62
CA SER A 34 -5.99 -6.55 3.64
C SER A 34 -5.75 -7.22 4.98
N LEU A 35 -4.70 -6.80 5.68
CA LEU A 35 -4.30 -7.32 6.98
C LEU A 35 -4.84 -6.39 8.06
N SER A 36 -5.47 -6.99 9.07
CA SER A 36 -5.85 -6.29 10.29
C SER A 36 -4.71 -6.30 11.31
N ALA A 37 -4.65 -5.27 12.13
CA ALA A 37 -3.69 -5.21 13.23
C ALA A 37 -3.91 -6.39 14.20
N VAL A 38 -2.81 -7.04 14.58
CA VAL A 38 -2.81 -8.09 15.62
C VAL A 38 -2.49 -7.51 17.00
N GLU A 39 -1.77 -6.40 17.04
CA GLU A 39 -1.48 -5.64 18.26
C GLU A 39 -1.46 -4.14 17.95
N ASP A 40 -1.83 -3.33 18.93
CA ASP A 40 -1.79 -1.88 18.87
C ASP A 40 -1.50 -1.33 20.27
N TYR A 41 -0.38 -0.62 20.42
CA TYR A 41 0.07 -0.18 21.74
C TYR A 41 0.90 1.09 21.69
N SER A 42 0.87 1.83 22.80
CA SER A 42 1.72 2.99 23.01
C SER A 42 3.18 2.59 23.26
N GLY A 43 4.12 3.29 22.63
CA GLY A 43 5.55 3.03 22.75
C GLY A 43 6.19 2.51 21.46
N LEU A 44 7.51 2.31 21.54
CA LEU A 44 8.29 1.57 20.54
C LEU A 44 8.13 0.06 20.78
N PRO A 45 8.40 -0.78 19.76
CA PRO A 45 8.50 -2.22 19.97
C PRO A 45 9.49 -2.60 21.07
N GLU A 46 9.24 -3.72 21.73
CA GLU A 46 10.16 -4.28 22.71
C GLU A 46 11.57 -4.45 22.12
N GLY A 47 12.59 -4.16 22.91
CA GLY A 47 13.99 -4.21 22.47
C GLY A 47 14.44 -3.02 21.61
N MET A 48 13.52 -2.14 21.15
CA MET A 48 13.86 -0.89 20.46
C MET A 48 13.92 0.33 21.38
N VAL A 49 13.58 0.14 22.66
CA VAL A 49 13.68 1.16 23.71
C VAL A 49 15.15 1.51 23.95
N GLY A 50 15.54 2.75 23.64
CA GLY A 50 16.92 3.24 23.80
C GLY A 50 17.70 3.41 22.49
N LEU A 51 17.12 3.05 21.34
CA LEU A 51 17.60 3.52 20.05
C LEU A 51 17.42 5.05 19.95
N PRO A 52 18.20 5.74 19.10
CA PRO A 52 18.00 7.16 18.84
C PRO A 52 16.52 7.40 18.54
N GLN A 53 15.84 8.12 19.45
CA GLN A 53 14.46 8.53 19.25
C GLN A 53 14.40 9.29 17.94
N ASN A 54 13.37 9.09 17.13
CA ASN A 54 13.24 9.80 15.87
C ASN A 54 12.78 11.24 16.13
N PRO A 55 13.68 12.24 16.19
CA PRO A 55 13.27 13.57 16.58
C PRO A 55 12.45 14.26 15.48
N SER A 56 12.51 13.77 14.23
CA SER A 56 11.69 14.29 13.13
C SER A 56 10.26 13.78 13.17
N GLY A 57 9.95 12.77 13.99
CA GLY A 57 8.63 12.16 14.07
C GLY A 57 8.25 11.36 12.82
N GLU A 58 9.21 11.03 11.96
CA GLU A 58 8.92 10.21 10.77
C GLU A 58 8.48 8.79 11.16
N PRO A 59 7.59 8.18 10.35
CA PRO A 59 7.20 6.79 10.54
C PRO A 59 8.41 5.85 10.54
N GLN A 60 8.35 4.81 11.38
CA GLN A 60 9.40 3.80 11.46
C GLN A 60 8.82 2.41 11.25
N LEU A 61 9.58 1.56 10.56
CA LEU A 61 9.19 0.20 10.22
C LEU A 61 10.11 -0.80 10.90
N TYR A 62 9.55 -1.89 11.37
CA TYR A 62 10.27 -2.92 12.12
C TYR A 62 9.88 -4.32 11.70
N TRP A 63 10.88 -5.20 11.59
CA TRP A 63 10.65 -6.64 11.65
C TRP A 63 10.54 -7.06 13.10
N LEU A 64 9.44 -7.72 13.45
CA LEU A 64 9.17 -8.26 14.78
C LEU A 64 9.02 -9.78 14.71
N GLN A 65 9.18 -10.45 15.86
CA GLN A 65 9.01 -11.91 15.99
C GLN A 65 9.74 -12.68 14.89
N ASP A 66 11.02 -12.38 14.71
CA ASP A 66 11.82 -12.97 13.65
C ASP A 66 11.14 -12.92 12.27
N GLY A 67 10.64 -11.73 11.89
CA GLY A 67 10.05 -11.46 10.58
C GLY A 67 8.63 -12.00 10.40
N ALA A 68 8.07 -12.70 11.39
CA ALA A 68 6.69 -13.13 11.38
C ALA A 68 5.70 -11.96 11.50
N GLN A 69 6.18 -10.79 11.95
CA GLN A 69 5.37 -9.60 12.09
C GLN A 69 6.08 -8.35 11.54
N ILE A 70 5.28 -7.41 11.07
CA ILE A 70 5.69 -6.06 10.67
C ILE A 70 5.11 -5.09 11.70
N GLY A 71 5.98 -4.33 12.35
CA GLY A 71 5.60 -3.22 13.21
C GLY A 71 5.72 -1.89 12.47
N ILE A 72 4.70 -1.05 12.58
CA ILE A 72 4.70 0.33 12.06
C ILE A 72 4.51 1.27 13.25
N THR A 73 5.53 2.08 13.53
CA THR A 73 5.47 3.10 14.58
C THR A 73 5.24 4.47 13.96
N LEU A 74 4.19 5.14 14.42
CA LEU A 74 3.86 6.52 14.11
C LEU A 74 4.07 7.40 15.35
N TRP A 75 4.28 8.69 15.14
CA TRP A 75 4.57 9.65 16.21
C TRP A 75 3.47 10.69 16.32
N GLY A 76 2.94 10.90 17.51
CA GLY A 76 1.91 11.91 17.73
C GLY A 76 1.56 12.11 19.20
N SER A 77 0.41 12.72 19.45
CA SER A 77 -0.06 13.00 20.81
C SER A 77 -0.36 11.72 21.57
N SER A 78 0.10 11.65 22.81
CA SER A 78 -0.27 10.57 23.75
C SER A 78 -1.78 10.45 23.95
N THR A 79 -2.53 11.55 23.75
CA THR A 79 -3.99 11.59 23.88
C THR A 79 -4.73 11.33 22.56
N CYS A 80 -4.04 11.41 21.44
CA CYS A 80 -4.54 11.17 20.08
C CYS A 80 -3.46 10.45 19.27
N PRO A 81 -3.12 9.19 19.61
CA PRO A 81 -2.06 8.50 18.91
C PRO A 81 -2.47 8.23 17.46
N PRO A 82 -1.59 8.50 16.48
CA PRO A 82 -1.78 8.00 15.13
C PRO A 82 -1.63 6.48 15.11
N ILE A 83 -2.56 5.79 14.45
CA ILE A 83 -2.55 4.32 14.33
C ILE A 83 -2.71 3.93 12.87
N VAL A 84 -2.18 2.76 12.49
CA VAL A 84 -2.39 2.19 11.16
C VAL A 84 -3.62 1.27 11.22
N GLU A 85 -4.68 1.61 10.51
CA GLU A 85 -5.93 0.82 10.52
C GLU A 85 -5.78 -0.50 9.75
N SER A 86 -5.08 -0.46 8.62
CA SER A 86 -4.91 -1.63 7.76
C SER A 86 -3.60 -1.60 6.99
N LEU A 87 -3.11 -2.80 6.68
CA LEU A 87 -1.96 -3.01 5.81
C LEU A 87 -2.38 -3.89 4.64
N THR A 88 -2.49 -3.30 3.46
CA THR A 88 -2.91 -4.00 2.24
C THR A 88 -1.69 -4.41 1.44
N GLN A 89 -1.53 -5.71 1.20
CA GLN A 89 -0.44 -6.20 0.35
C GLN A 89 -0.74 -5.88 -1.13
N THR A 90 0.18 -5.20 -1.80
CA THR A 90 0.07 -4.84 -3.22
C THR A 90 0.96 -5.70 -4.11
N SER A 91 2.04 -6.26 -3.55
CA SER A 91 2.86 -7.34 -4.13
C SER A 91 3.54 -8.13 -3.01
N SER A 92 4.33 -9.16 -3.33
CA SER A 92 5.00 -10.00 -2.32
C SER A 92 5.81 -9.18 -1.30
N ASN A 93 6.48 -8.12 -1.74
CA ASN A 93 7.33 -7.23 -0.91
C ASN A 93 6.88 -5.76 -0.98
N ALA A 94 5.61 -5.49 -1.29
CA ALA A 94 5.08 -4.14 -1.26
C ALA A 94 3.70 -4.09 -0.60
N PHE A 95 3.50 -3.05 0.21
CA PHE A 95 2.27 -2.84 0.97
C PHE A 95 1.84 -1.38 0.90
N THR A 96 0.55 -1.16 1.08
CA THR A 96 -0.04 0.15 1.36
C THR A 96 -0.61 0.13 2.76
N ALA A 97 -0.12 1.01 3.62
CA ALA A 97 -0.63 1.23 4.96
C ALA A 97 -1.65 2.38 4.94
N THR A 98 -2.79 2.17 5.57
CA THR A 98 -3.83 3.20 5.73
C THR A 98 -3.80 3.68 7.17
N GLN A 99 -3.53 4.97 7.38
CA GLN A 99 -3.65 5.56 8.70
C GLN A 99 -5.12 5.80 9.07
N ALA A 100 -5.49 5.54 10.32
CA ALA A 100 -6.81 5.90 10.82
C ALA A 100 -6.94 7.42 10.95
N GLU A 101 -8.15 7.93 10.70
CA GLU A 101 -8.47 9.33 10.96
C GLU A 101 -8.31 9.65 12.46
N LEU A 102 -7.71 10.80 12.77
CA LEU A 102 -7.55 11.20 14.16
C LEU A 102 -8.91 11.63 14.75
N PRO A 103 -9.16 11.34 16.04
CA PRO A 103 -10.42 11.75 16.66
C PRO A 103 -10.55 13.27 16.69
N ALA A 104 -11.75 13.78 16.41
CA ALA A 104 -12.08 15.22 16.44
C ALA A 104 -12.18 15.75 17.88
N LYS A 105 -11.07 15.71 18.62
CA LYS A 105 -10.92 16.19 20.00
C LYS A 105 -9.61 16.95 20.18
N PRO A 106 -9.46 17.79 21.22
CA PRO A 106 -8.19 18.44 21.52
C PRO A 106 -7.11 17.39 21.82
N CYS A 107 -5.97 17.50 21.12
CA CYS A 107 -4.80 16.66 21.34
C CYS A 107 -3.71 17.46 22.06
N THR A 108 -2.95 16.81 22.95
CA THR A 108 -1.78 17.40 23.60
C THR A 108 -0.61 17.55 22.60
N ARG A 109 0.37 18.40 22.92
CA ARG A 109 1.56 18.66 22.07
C ARG A 109 2.72 17.69 22.31
N ASP A 110 2.44 16.52 22.88
CA ASP A 110 3.46 15.52 23.12
C ASP A 110 3.74 14.76 21.82
N LEU A 111 4.99 14.44 21.54
CA LEU A 111 5.37 13.61 20.39
C LEU A 111 5.87 12.28 20.92
N VAL A 112 4.97 11.31 21.06
CA VAL A 112 5.26 9.97 21.58
C VAL A 112 5.03 8.92 20.49
N PRO A 113 5.78 7.81 20.52
CA PRO A 113 5.59 6.73 19.57
C PRO A 113 4.34 5.90 19.89
N HIS A 114 3.66 5.44 18.86
CA HIS A 114 2.60 4.44 18.94
C HIS A 114 2.83 3.40 17.85
N THR A 115 2.76 2.12 18.22
CA THR A 115 3.08 1.02 17.31
C THR A 115 1.86 0.17 17.04
N THR A 116 1.59 -0.05 15.75
CA THR A 116 0.60 -1.01 15.28
C THR A 116 1.32 -2.17 14.57
N VAL A 117 0.92 -3.40 14.87
CA VAL A 117 1.60 -4.63 14.42
C VAL A 117 0.68 -5.45 13.52
N PHE A 118 1.25 -5.99 12.45
CA PHE A 118 0.57 -6.85 11.48
C PHE A 118 1.31 -8.17 11.32
N THR A 119 0.59 -9.25 11.05
CA THR A 119 1.21 -10.52 10.64
C THR A 119 1.82 -10.38 9.25
N THR A 120 3.05 -10.84 9.07
CA THR A 120 3.69 -10.92 7.76
C THR A 120 3.06 -12.02 6.91
N PRO A 121 2.58 -11.71 5.69
CA PRO A 121 2.15 -12.74 4.75
C PRO A 121 3.24 -13.77 4.46
N SER A 122 2.85 -15.02 4.23
CA SER A 122 3.80 -16.13 4.02
C SER A 122 4.58 -16.04 2.71
N ASP A 123 4.12 -15.24 1.75
CA ASP A 123 4.77 -15.00 0.47
C ASP A 123 5.73 -13.79 0.49
N THR A 124 5.84 -13.07 1.61
CA THR A 124 6.77 -11.96 1.76
C THR A 124 8.21 -12.44 1.97
N ALA A 125 9.12 -12.02 1.10
CA ALA A 125 10.54 -12.34 1.21
C ALA A 125 11.22 -11.46 2.27
N THR A 126 11.26 -11.93 3.52
CA THR A 126 11.77 -11.14 4.67
C THR A 126 13.26 -10.82 4.62
N SER A 127 14.04 -11.53 3.81
CA SER A 127 15.47 -11.25 3.56
C SER A 127 15.72 -10.14 2.55
N SER A 128 14.66 -9.65 1.90
CA SER A 128 14.72 -8.58 0.90
C SER A 128 14.01 -7.33 1.43
N ASP A 129 14.33 -6.17 0.86
CA ASP A 129 13.65 -4.94 1.21
C ASP A 129 12.15 -5.03 0.93
N VAL A 130 11.35 -4.48 1.84
CA VAL A 130 9.90 -4.35 1.73
C VAL A 130 9.55 -2.87 1.62
N THR A 131 8.74 -2.51 0.63
CA THR A 131 8.24 -1.15 0.46
C THR A 131 6.87 -1.02 1.12
N ILE A 132 6.70 0.00 1.97
CA ILE A 132 5.40 0.32 2.55
C ILE A 132 5.06 1.77 2.19
N VAL A 133 3.92 1.97 1.52
CA VAL A 133 3.40 3.30 1.22
C VAL A 133 2.41 3.70 2.31
N LEU A 134 2.71 4.76 3.05
CA LEU A 134 1.86 5.33 4.09
C LEU A 134 1.51 6.77 3.70
N ASP A 135 0.23 7.08 3.49
CA ASP A 135 -0.27 8.40 3.08
C ASP A 135 0.50 9.02 1.90
N GLY A 136 0.84 8.19 0.92
CA GLY A 136 1.60 8.57 -0.27
C GLY A 136 3.12 8.68 -0.08
N THR A 137 3.61 8.50 1.15
CA THR A 137 5.04 8.44 1.45
C THR A 137 5.55 7.01 1.33
N SER A 138 6.59 6.80 0.51
CA SER A 138 7.24 5.49 0.37
C SER A 138 8.29 5.31 1.45
N LEU A 139 8.13 4.28 2.27
CA LEU A 139 9.04 3.87 3.34
C LEU A 139 9.66 2.52 2.98
N THR A 140 10.92 2.31 3.36
CA THR A 140 11.62 1.04 3.15
C THR A 140 11.85 0.35 4.49
N LEU A 141 11.36 -0.88 4.60
CA LEU A 141 11.71 -1.83 5.66
C LEU A 141 12.85 -2.70 5.11
N PRO A 142 14.10 -2.52 5.56
CA PRO A 142 15.22 -3.26 5.01
C PRO A 142 15.08 -4.77 5.22
N GLY A 143 15.60 -5.56 4.29
CA GLY A 143 15.67 -7.01 4.43
C GLY A 143 16.38 -7.43 5.72
N ARG A 144 15.86 -8.48 6.37
CA ARG A 144 16.47 -9.08 7.57
C ARG A 144 17.82 -9.68 7.21
N ARG A 145 18.80 -9.44 8.08
CA ARG A 145 20.16 -9.97 7.97
C ARG A 145 20.40 -11.10 8.94
#